data_AF-A0A4U2ZKP9-F1
#
_entry.id   AF-A0A4U2ZKP9-F1
#
_cell.length_a   1.000
_cell.length_b   1.000
_cell.length_c   1.000
_cell.angle_alpha   90.00
_cell.angle_beta   90.00
_cell.angle_gamma   90.00
#
_symmetry.space_group_name_H-M   'P 1'
#
loop_
_entity.id
_entity.type
_entity.pdbx_description
1 polymer ?
#
loop_
_entity_poly.entity_id
_entity_poly.type
_entity_poly.pdbx_seq_one_letter_code
_entity_poly.pdbx_strand_id
1 'polypeptide(L)' 'LESKDLLILPGGTTWSEEIHQLILERIGQALKLGTIVAAICGATEALANMGYLDTRKHTSNNLEYTKM' A
#
# COMPACT_ATOMS: atom_id res chain seq x y z
N LEU A 1 15.41 0.45 1.11
CA LEU A 1 14.54 -0.71 1.33
C LEU A 1 15.15 -1.86 0.57
N GLU A 2 15.58 -2.86 1.32
CA GLU A 2 16.20 -4.07 0.81
C GLU A 2 15.25 -5.26 0.97
N SER A 3 15.64 -6.41 0.42
CA SER A 3 14.87 -7.64 0.58
C SER A 3 14.80 -8.02 2.06
N LYS A 4 13.62 -8.44 2.53
CA LYS A 4 13.32 -8.80 3.94
C LYS A 4 13.29 -7.66 4.96
N ASP A 5 13.54 -6.41 4.57
CA ASP A 5 13.17 -5.25 5.40
C ASP A 5 11.65 -5.25 5.67
N LEU A 6 11.23 -4.62 6.77
CA LEU A 6 9.82 -4.41 7.10
C LEU A 6 9.45 -2.94 7.02
N LEU A 7 8.47 -2.62 6.17
CA LEU A 7 7.83 -1.31 6.11
C LEU A 7 6.39 -1.42 6.63
N ILE A 8 6.04 -0.60 7.62
CA ILE A 8 4.71 -0.58 8.23
C ILE A 8 3.99 0.72 7.86
N LEU A 9 2.80 0.59 7.27
CA LEU A 9 1.96 1.70 6.83
C LEU A 9 0.69 1.75 7.68
N PRO A 10 0.59 2.71 8.63
CA PRO A 10 -0.58 2.83 9.47
C PRO A 10 -1.79 3.40 8.71
N GLY A 11 -2.97 3.21 9.30
CA GLY A 11 -4.17 3.89 8.85
C GLY A 11 -4.06 5.42 8.97
N GLY A 12 -4.90 6.12 8.24
CA GLY A 12 -5.00 7.57 8.25
C GLY A 12 -6.03 8.05 7.24
N THR A 13 -6.47 9.29 7.37
CA THR A 13 -7.48 9.90 6.48
C THR A 13 -6.85 10.72 5.34
N THR A 14 -5.52 10.74 5.24
CA THR A 14 -4.77 11.62 4.32
C THR A 14 -4.11 10.85 3.17
N TRP A 15 -4.31 9.54 3.05
CA TRP A 15 -3.63 8.68 2.08
C TRP A 15 -3.88 9.03 0.59
N SER A 16 -4.93 9.81 0.30
CA SER A 16 -5.22 10.34 -1.04
C SER A 16 -4.46 11.63 -1.38
N GLU A 17 -3.77 12.24 -0.41
CA GLU A 17 -3.04 13.49 -0.62
C GLU A 17 -1.72 13.26 -1.37
N GLU A 18 -1.33 14.24 -2.20
CA GLU A 18 -0.15 14.16 -3.08
C GLU A 18 1.17 13.94 -2.32
N ILE A 19 1.23 14.37 -1.05
CA ILE A 19 2.42 14.19 -0.19
C ILE A 19 2.85 12.72 -0.07
N HIS A 20 1.93 11.76 -0.22
CA HIS A 20 2.22 10.33 -0.11
C HIS A 20 2.62 9.68 -1.43
N GLN A 21 2.52 10.36 -2.57
CA GLN A 21 2.82 9.77 -3.89
C GLN A 21 4.24 9.22 -3.96
N LEU A 22 5.21 9.96 -3.42
CA LEU A 22 6.61 9.54 -3.43
C LEU A 22 6.85 8.22 -2.67
N ILE A 23 6.19 8.03 -1.52
CA ILE A 23 6.33 6.79 -0.75
C ILE A 23 5.56 5.64 -1.42
N LEU A 24 4.40 5.91 -2.02
CA LEU A 24 3.63 4.93 -2.78
C LEU A 24 4.43 4.37 -3.97
N GLU A 25 5.08 5.23 -4.76
CA GLU A 25 5.97 4.79 -5.84
C GLU A 25 7.15 3.93 -5.34
N ARG A 26 7.75 4.33 -4.22
CA ARG A 26 8.84 3.56 -3.57
C ARG A 26 8.36 2.19 -3.09
N ILE A 27 7.13 2.08 -2.60
CA ILE A 27 6.53 0.80 -2.18
C ILE A 27 6.41 -0.15 -3.38
N GLY A 28 6.03 0.33 -4.57
CA GLY A 28 5.99 -0.48 -5.78
C GLY A 28 7.35 -1.11 -6.13
N GLN A 29 8.45 -0.37 -5.89
CA GLN A 29 9.81 -0.89 -6.04
C GLN A 29 10.15 -1.88 -4.93
N ALA A 30 9.88 -1.53 -3.67
CA ALA A 30 10.15 -2.36 -2.50
C ALA A 30 9.47 -3.74 -2.58
N LEU A 31 8.22 -3.78 -3.05
CA LEU A 31 7.46 -5.02 -3.28
C LEU A 31 8.14 -5.92 -4.32
N LYS A 32 8.77 -5.35 -5.36
CA LYS A 32 9.52 -6.11 -6.38
C LYS A 32 10.86 -6.63 -5.83
N LEU A 33 11.50 -5.88 -4.94
CA LEU A 33 12.75 -6.24 -4.26
C LEU A 33 12.56 -7.33 -3.19
N GLY A 34 11.32 -7.58 -2.74
CA GLY A 34 11.01 -8.54 -1.67
C GLY A 34 11.07 -7.93 -0.27
N THR A 35 10.94 -6.61 -0.14
CA THR A 35 10.63 -5.96 1.13
C THR A 35 9.23 -6.40 1.60
N ILE A 36 9.06 -6.60 2.90
CA ILE A 36 7.78 -6.93 3.53
C ILE A 36 7.04 -5.62 3.79
N VAL A 37 5.84 -5.47 3.22
CA VAL A 37 4.98 -4.28 3.41
C VAL A 37 3.75 -4.70 4.20
N ALA A 38 3.60 -4.14 5.40
CA ALA A 38 2.44 -4.34 6.26
C ALA A 38 1.59 -3.07 6.27
N ALA A 39 0.38 -3.13 5.70
CA ALA A 39 -0.53 -1.99 5.61
C ALA A 39 -1.85 -2.29 6.34
N ILE A 40 -2.43 -1.27 6.98
CA ILE A 40 -3.69 -1.38 7.71
C ILE A 40 -4.60 -0.18 7.48
N CYS A 41 -5.92 -0.41 7.48
CA CYS A 41 -6.95 0.62 7.33
C CYS A 41 -6.77 1.40 6.00
N GLY A 42 -6.82 2.73 5.99
CA GLY A 42 -6.72 3.55 4.78
C GLY A 42 -5.42 3.38 3.98
N ALA A 43 -4.34 2.89 4.59
CA ALA A 43 -3.12 2.56 3.85
C ALA A 43 -3.36 1.44 2.83
N THR A 44 -4.26 0.50 3.13
CA THR A 44 -4.57 -0.59 2.21
C THR A 44 -5.31 -0.08 0.98
N GLU A 45 -6.17 0.93 1.13
CA GLU A 45 -6.85 1.60 0.03
C GLU A 45 -5.83 2.32 -0.88
N ALA A 46 -4.82 2.97 -0.30
CA ALA A 46 -3.74 3.58 -1.07
C ALA A 46 -2.96 2.56 -1.91
N LEU A 47 -2.65 1.39 -1.34
CA LEU A 47 -1.99 0.30 -2.08
C LEU A 47 -2.88 -0.28 -3.18
N ALA A 48 -4.19 -0.42 -2.93
CA ALA A 48 -5.16 -0.84 -3.94
C ALA A 48 -5.21 0.16 -5.09
N ASN A 49 -5.24 1.46 -4.78
CA ASN A 49 -5.32 2.51 -5.79
C ASN A 49 -4.10 2.60 -6.71
N MET A 50 -2.94 2.14 -6.24
CA MET A 50 -1.74 2.01 -7.06
C MET A 50 -1.69 0.71 -7.89
N GLY A 51 -2.73 -0.15 -7.80
CA GLY A 51 -2.79 -1.45 -8.46
C GLY A 51 -1.90 -2.53 -7.83
N TYR A 52 -1.33 -2.26 -6.65
CA TYR A 52 -0.37 -3.19 -6.03
C TYR A 52 -1.03 -4.44 -5.46
N LEU A 53 -2.35 -4.42 -5.30
CA LEU A 53 -3.15 -5.50 -4.72
C LEU A 53 -3.93 -6.33 -5.75
N ASP A 54 -3.96 -5.92 -7.03
CA ASP A 54 -4.79 -6.54 -8.10
C ASP A 54 -4.55 -8.04 -8.28
N THR A 55 -3.32 -8.49 -8.02
CA THR A 55 -2.88 -9.88 -8.19
C THR A 55 -2.50 -10.55 -6.86
N ARG A 56 -2.80 -9.90 -5.73
CA ARG A 56 -2.41 -10.35 -4.39
C ARG A 56 -3.64 -10.54 -3.53
N LYS A 57 -3.70 -11.64 -2.77
CA LYS A 57 -4.75 -11.79 -1.74
C LYS A 57 -4.56 -10.67 -0.69
N HIS A 58 -5.63 -9.94 -0.41
CA HIS A 58 -5.63 -8.80 0.49
C HIS A 58 -6.99 -8.65 1.19
N THR A 59 -7.08 -7.73 2.15
CA THR A 59 -8.33 -7.31 2.82
C THR A 59 -8.28 -5.81 3.05
N SER A 60 -9.44 -5.16 3.16
CA SER A 60 -9.56 -3.73 3.49
C SER A 60 -10.68 -3.54 4.53
N ASN A 61 -10.96 -2.30 4.93
CA ASN A 61 -12.09 -1.98 5.81
C ASN A 61 -13.43 -2.29 5.14
N ASN A 62 -13.53 -2.04 3.84
CA ASN A 62 -14.70 -2.31 3.01
C ASN A 62 -14.23 -2.54 1.56
N LEU A 63 -14.81 -3.53 0.88
CA LEU A 63 -14.47 -3.86 -0.49
C LEU A 63 -14.66 -2.68 -1.46
N GLU A 64 -15.66 -1.84 -1.25
CA GLU A 64 -15.95 -0.69 -2.14
C GLU A 64 -14.81 0.34 -2.16
N TYR A 65 -13.96 0.42 -1.13
CA TYR A 65 -12.83 1.35 -1.10
C TYR A 65 -11.62 0.88 -1.92
N THR A 66 -11.64 -0.37 -2.35
CA THR A 66 -10.58 -0.98 -3.17
C THR A 66 -11.05 -1.29 -4.59
N LYS A 67 -12.29 -0.95 -4.93
CA LYS A 67 -12.83 -1.07 -6.28
C LYS A 67 -12.58 0.25 -7.02
N MET A 68 -11.78 0.20 -8.08
CA MET A 68 -11.78 1.19 -9.15
C MET A 68 -12.41 0.61 -10.40
#